data_AF-A0A2V9YLB2-F1
#
_entry.id   AF-A0A2V9YLB2-F1
#
_cell.length_a   1.000
_cell.length_b   1.000
_cell.length_c   1.000
_cell.angle_alpha   90.00
_cell.angle_beta   90.00
_cell.angle_gamma   90.00
#
_symmetry.space_group_name_H-M   'P 1'
#
loop_
_entity.id
_entity.type
_entity.pdbx_description
1 polymer ?
#
loop_
_entity_poly.entity_id
_entity_poly.type
_entity_poly.pdbx_seq_one_letter_code
_entity_poly.pdbx_strand_id
1 'polypeptide(L)'
;SALWLTKAFSNAHPEFLSAKDTIEVPNVVAVGGELSARVGWVPAIRLGGFVVSMPFTQFSQNTSGILAAPDLAGIIGAQMLRRFTVIFDYSHREMILEPNEHFGDPSE
;
A
#
# COMPACT_ATOMS: atom_id res chain seq x y z
N SER A 1 5.25 0.33 -5.62
CA SER A 1 4.96 0.94 -4.30
C SER A 1 4.96 -0.13 -3.24
N ALA A 2 5.12 0.26 -1.97
CA ALA A 2 5.00 -0.64 -0.83
C ALA A 2 3.52 -0.86 -0.45
N LEU A 3 2.71 0.19 -0.56
CA LEU A 3 1.25 0.12 -0.38
C LEU A 3 0.50 0.88 -1.47
N TRP A 4 -0.72 0.42 -1.72
CA TRP A 4 -1.74 1.15 -2.47
C TRP A 4 -3.06 1.19 -1.68
N LEU A 5 -3.38 2.30 -1.04
CA LEU A 5 -4.58 2.45 -0.21
C LEU A 5 -5.77 2.94 -1.04
N THR A 6 -6.95 2.42 -0.74
CA THR A 6 -8.19 2.85 -1.39
C THR A 6 -8.61 4.24 -0.93
N LYS A 7 -9.47 4.90 -1.71
CA LYS A 7 -10.04 6.19 -1.32
C LYS A 7 -10.88 6.08 -0.06
N ALA A 8 -11.66 5.00 0.07
CA ALA A 8 -12.51 4.76 1.23
C ALA A 8 -11.70 4.64 2.52
N PHE A 9 -10.63 3.82 2.50
CA PHE A 9 -9.72 3.68 3.64
C PHE A 9 -9.03 5.00 3.99
N SER A 10 -8.51 5.69 2.98
CA SER A 10 -7.80 6.96 3.20
C SER A 10 -8.72 8.04 3.79
N ASN A 11 -10.00 8.08 3.40
CA ASN A 11 -10.97 9.01 3.96
C ASN A 11 -11.38 8.67 5.40
N ALA A 12 -11.44 7.38 5.75
CA ALA A 12 -11.71 6.92 7.11
C ALA A 12 -10.54 7.19 8.06
N HIS A 13 -9.33 7.33 7.52
CA HIS A 13 -8.09 7.55 8.25
C HIS A 13 -7.33 8.79 7.76
N PRO A 14 -7.91 10.01 7.91
CA PRO A 14 -7.34 11.24 7.37
C PRO A 14 -5.99 11.62 7.99
N GLU A 15 -5.63 11.06 9.15
CA GLU A 15 -4.32 11.24 9.79
C GLU A 15 -3.16 10.90 8.84
N PHE A 16 -3.32 9.89 7.97
CA PHE A 16 -2.30 9.49 7.00
C PHE A 16 -2.23 10.41 5.76
N LEU A 17 -3.33 11.10 5.44
CA LEU A 17 -3.40 12.06 4.34
C LEU A 17 -3.02 13.48 4.75
N SER A 18 -3.06 13.76 6.05
CA SER A 18 -2.73 15.07 6.63
C SER A 18 -1.22 15.37 6.64
N ALA A 19 -0.39 14.36 6.37
CA ALA A 19 1.04 14.55 6.15
C ALA A 19 1.24 15.48 4.95
N LYS A 20 1.87 16.63 5.20
CA LYS A 20 2.24 17.66 4.21
C LYS A 20 3.14 17.15 3.06
N ASP A 21 3.49 15.87 3.07
CA ASP A 21 4.50 15.25 2.20
C ASP A 21 3.90 14.36 1.09
N THR A 22 2.57 14.36 0.91
CA THR A 22 1.99 13.68 -0.25
C THR A 22 1.98 14.58 -1.47
N ILE A 23 2.45 14.06 -2.60
CA ILE A 23 2.42 14.73 -3.91
C ILE A 23 1.24 14.18 -4.71
N GLU A 24 0.48 15.08 -5.35
CA GLU A 24 -0.58 14.69 -6.27
C GLU A 24 0.04 14.23 -7.59
N VAL A 25 -0.34 13.04 -8.05
CA VAL A 25 0.10 12.53 -9.35
C VAL A 25 -0.93 12.96 -10.38
N PRO A 26 -0.52 13.59 -11.50
CA PRO A 26 -1.44 13.98 -12.57
C PRO A 26 -2.29 12.80 -13.02
N ASN A 27 -3.57 13.03 -13.28
CA ASN A 27 -4.48 11.99 -13.75
C ASN A 27 -3.94 11.33 -15.01
N VAL A 28 -3.85 10.00 -14.98
CA VAL A 28 -3.46 9.18 -16.14
C VAL A 28 -4.68 8.41 -16.60
N VAL A 29 -5.07 8.57 -17.86
CA VAL A 29 -6.10 7.74 -18.49
C VAL A 29 -5.42 6.51 -19.08
N ALA A 30 -5.83 5.32 -18.64
CA ALA A 30 -5.37 4.04 -19.18
C ALA A 30 -6.55 3.17 -19.61
N VAL A 31 -6.27 1.99 -20.18
CA VAL A 31 -7.30 1.03 -20.65
C VAL A 31 -8.28 0.62 -19.52
N GLY A 32 -7.88 0.77 -18.25
CA GLY A 32 -8.70 0.49 -17.06
C GLY A 32 -9.45 1.69 -16.47
N GLY A 33 -9.44 2.85 -17.11
CA GLY A 33 -10.07 4.09 -16.62
C GLY A 33 -9.08 5.16 -16.15
N GLU A 34 -9.58 6.19 -15.49
CA GLU A 34 -8.76 7.23 -14.87
C GLU A 34 -8.06 6.70 -13.62
N LEU A 35 -6.75 6.83 -13.60
CA LEU A 35 -5.90 6.64 -12.44
C LEU A 35 -5.55 8.00 -11.88
N SER A 36 -6.08 8.27 -10.69
CA SER A 36 -5.77 9.44 -9.88
C SER A 36 -5.25 8.97 -8.54
N ALA A 37 -4.12 9.51 -8.08
CA ALA A 37 -3.53 9.12 -6.80
C ALA A 37 -2.73 10.27 -6.19
N ARG A 38 -2.63 10.26 -4.86
CA ARG A 38 -1.59 10.97 -4.11
C ARG A 38 -0.52 9.97 -3.72
N VAL A 39 0.73 10.39 -3.61
CA VAL A 39 1.85 9.51 -3.22
C VAL A 39 2.68 10.15 -2.13
N GLY A 40 3.19 9.36 -1.20
CA GLY A 40 4.03 9.85 -0.11
C GLY A 40 4.52 8.70 0.77
N TRP A 41 4.96 9.01 1.97
CA TRP A 41 5.44 8.02 2.94
C TRP A 41 4.58 8.07 4.20
N VAL A 42 4.22 6.90 4.73
CA VAL A 42 3.64 6.80 6.08
C VAL A 42 4.75 6.55 7.09
N PRO A 43 4.61 6.93 8.37
CA PRO A 43 5.71 6.79 9.33
C PRO A 43 6.18 5.35 9.51
N ALA A 44 5.25 4.40 9.59
CA ALA A 44 5.54 2.98 9.66
C ALA A 44 4.31 2.14 9.31
N ILE A 45 4.55 0.90 8.90
CA ILE A 45 3.53 -0.16 8.80
C ILE A 45 3.93 -1.28 9.73
N ARG A 46 2.95 -1.82 10.45
CA ARG A 46 3.09 -3.08 11.18
C ARG A 46 2.38 -4.18 10.41
N LEU A 47 3.10 -5.25 10.10
CA LEU A 47 2.57 -6.44 9.43
C LEU A 47 2.92 -7.66 10.28
N GLY A 48 1.93 -8.19 10.99
CA GLY A 48 2.17 -9.17 12.05
C GLY A 48 3.13 -8.62 13.11
N GLY A 49 4.22 -9.35 13.38
CA GLY A 49 5.28 -8.93 14.31
C GLY A 49 6.30 -7.94 13.73
N PHE A 50 6.26 -7.65 12.42
CA PHE A 50 7.27 -6.86 11.74
C PHE A 50 6.87 -5.39 11.62
N VAL A 51 7.84 -4.49 11.74
CA VAL A 51 7.66 -3.05 11.54
C VAL A 51 8.55 -2.60 10.40
N VAL A 52 7.95 -1.98 9.39
CA VAL A 52 8.66 -1.37 8.26
C VAL A 52 8.45 0.13 8.32
N SER A 53 9.57 0.86 8.46
CA SER A 53 9.57 2.32 8.60
C SER A 53 9.53 3.02 7.25
N MET A 54 8.87 4.18 7.21
CA MET A 54 8.80 5.06 6.03
C MET A 54 8.47 4.34 4.70
N PRO A 55 7.47 3.47 4.59
CA PRO A 55 7.16 2.82 3.33
C PRO A 55 6.45 3.76 2.34
N PHE A 56 6.93 3.75 1.09
CA PHE A 56 6.29 4.51 0.00
C PHE A 56 4.88 3.99 -0.28
N THR A 57 3.92 4.89 -0.13
CA THR A 57 2.49 4.61 -0.12
C THR A 57 1.80 5.47 -1.16
N GLN A 58 0.95 4.83 -1.95
CA GLN A 58 0.10 5.51 -2.91
C GLN A 58 -1.34 5.48 -2.37
N PHE A 59 -2.05 6.60 -2.46
CA PHE A 59 -3.40 6.81 -1.96
C PHE A 59 -4.31 7.08 -3.15
N SER A 60 -5.14 6.11 -3.50
CA SER A 60 -6.03 6.21 -4.67
C SER A 60 -7.07 7.31 -4.48
N GLN A 61 -7.36 8.03 -5.57
CA GLN A 61 -8.46 8.97 -5.70
C GLN A 61 -9.56 8.45 -6.64
N ASN A 62 -9.39 7.23 -7.14
CA ASN A 62 -10.31 6.59 -8.08
C ASN A 62 -11.71 6.45 -7.48
N THR A 63 -12.72 6.53 -8.35
CA THR A 63 -14.14 6.37 -8.01
C THR A 63 -14.74 5.08 -8.57
N SER A 64 -13.95 4.30 -9.31
CA SER A 64 -14.34 3.00 -9.86
C SER A 64 -13.16 2.00 -9.86
N GLY A 65 -13.48 0.72 -10.06
CA GLY A 65 -12.50 -0.38 -10.03
C GLY A 65 -12.13 -0.85 -8.62
N ILE A 66 -11.22 -1.82 -8.54
CA ILE A 66 -10.84 -2.50 -7.27
C ILE A 66 -10.29 -1.53 -6.21
N LEU A 67 -9.62 -0.45 -6.63
CA LEU A 67 -9.06 0.57 -5.73
C LEU A 67 -10.10 1.60 -5.24
N ALA A 68 -11.34 1.51 -5.73
CA ALA A 68 -12.49 2.25 -5.22
C ALA A 68 -13.43 1.38 -4.36
N ALA A 69 -13.13 0.10 -4.21
CA ALA A 69 -13.96 -0.83 -3.43
C ALA A 69 -13.92 -0.46 -1.93
N PRO A 70 -15.08 -0.22 -1.30
CA PRO A 70 -15.13 0.29 0.07
C PRO A 70 -14.79 -0.75 1.14
N ASP A 71 -14.87 -2.03 0.80
CA ASP A 71 -14.56 -3.19 1.64
C ASP A 71 -13.06 -3.56 1.61
N LEU A 72 -12.28 -2.93 0.74
CA LEU A 72 -10.83 -3.13 0.66
C LEU A 72 -10.08 -1.93 1.26
N ALA A 73 -9.16 -2.22 2.17
CA ALA A 73 -8.22 -1.21 2.66
C ALA A 73 -7.22 -0.79 1.56
N GLY A 74 -6.81 -1.75 0.72
CA GLY A 74 -5.80 -1.52 -0.30
C GLY A 74 -5.07 -2.78 -0.74
N ILE A 75 -3.91 -2.56 -1.35
CA ILE A 75 -2.99 -3.58 -1.87
C ILE A 75 -1.66 -3.47 -1.13
N ILE A 76 -1.13 -4.62 -0.71
CA ILE A 76 0.28 -4.75 -0.29
C ILE A 76 1.11 -4.94 -1.55
N GLY A 77 2.00 -4.00 -1.83
CA GLY A 77 2.77 -3.96 -3.06
C GLY A 77 4.07 -4.77 -3.02
N ALA A 78 4.66 -5.00 -4.18
CA ALA A 78 5.88 -5.80 -4.32
C ALA A 78 7.09 -5.24 -3.54
N GLN A 79 7.18 -3.92 -3.35
CA GLN A 79 8.25 -3.29 -2.55
C GLN A 79 8.14 -3.63 -1.06
N MET A 80 6.93 -3.94 -0.57
CA MET A 80 6.74 -4.48 0.77
C MET A 80 7.05 -5.97 0.78
N LEU A 81 6.48 -6.73 -0.16
CA LEU A 81 6.61 -8.19 -0.18
C LEU A 81 8.04 -8.67 -0.48
N ARG A 82 8.87 -7.91 -1.21
CA ARG A 82 10.27 -8.28 -1.50
C ARG A 82 11.13 -8.46 -0.24
N ARG A 83 10.71 -7.83 0.87
CA ARG A 83 11.35 -7.88 2.19
C ARG A 83 11.18 -9.23 2.90
N PHE A 84 10.35 -10.11 2.33
CA PHE A 84 10.00 -11.38 2.92
C PHE A 84 10.09 -12.50 1.87
N THR A 85 10.44 -13.70 2.33
CA THR A 85 9.98 -14.93 1.69
C THR A 85 8.49 -15.08 2.01
N VAL A 86 7.64 -14.97 1.00
CA VAL A 86 6.18 -15.02 1.15
C VAL A 86 5.69 -16.44 0.85
N ILE A 87 5.05 -17.08 1.83
CA ILE A 87 4.47 -18.41 1.68
C ILE A 87 2.94 -18.29 1.77
N PHE A 88 2.25 -18.80 0.76
CA PHE A 88 0.80 -18.89 0.74
C PHE A 88 0.37 -20.31 1.11
N ASP A 89 -0.10 -20.50 2.33
CA ASP A 89 -0.70 -21.75 2.75
C ASP A 89 -2.22 -21.69 2.54
N TYR A 90 -2.64 -22.03 1.31
CA TYR A 90 -4.05 -22.00 0.94
C TYR A 90 -4.91 -22.99 1.73
N SER A 91 -4.33 -24.12 2.16
CA SER A 91 -5.05 -25.16 2.92
C SER A 91 -5.44 -24.64 4.30
N HIS A 92 -4.53 -23.93 4.97
CA HIS A 92 -4.78 -23.32 6.27
C HIS A 92 -5.36 -21.89 6.15
N ARG A 93 -5.39 -21.32 4.94
CA ARG A 93 -5.82 -19.94 4.63
C ARG A 93 -4.94 -18.90 5.32
N GLU A 94 -3.63 -19.14 5.28
CA GLU A 94 -2.63 -18.29 5.93
C GLU A 94 -1.62 -17.75 4.91
N MET A 95 -1.12 -16.55 5.19
CA MET A 95 0.04 -15.99 4.54
C MET A 95 1.14 -15.87 5.59
N ILE A 96 2.25 -16.57 5.37
CA ILE A 96 3.41 -16.57 6.26
C ILE A 96 4.47 -15.66 5.64
N LEU A 97 5.02 -14.79 6.47
CA LEU A 97 6.03 -13.81 6.09
C LEU A 97 7.30 -14.07 6.88
N GLU A 98 8.32 -14.55 6.19
CA GLU A 98 9.64 -14.77 6.78
C GLU A 98 10.58 -13.67 6.29
N PRO A 99 11.17 -12.84 7.15
CA PRO A 99 12.05 -11.75 6.72
C PRO A 99 13.26 -12.35 6.00
N ASN A 100 13.60 -11.79 4.84
CA ASN A 100 14.75 -12.20 4.06
C ASN A 100 15.87 -11.14 4.13
N GLU A 101 16.92 -11.30 3.32
CA GLU A 101 18.06 -10.38 3.27
C GLU A 101 17.69 -8.93 2.93
N HIS A 102 16.55 -8.69 2.27
CA HIS A 102 16.04 -7.37 1.90
C HIS A 102 15.19 -6.70 3.00
N PHE A 103 14.96 -7.36 4.13
CA PHE A 103 14.05 -6.83 5.16
C PHE A 103 14.46 -5.43 5.64
N GLY A 104 15.76 -5.20 5.79
CA GLY A 104 16.34 -3.93 6.25
C GLY A 104 16.55 -2.87 5.16
N ASP A 105 16.22 -3.17 3.89
CA ASP A 105 16.50 -2.24 2.80
C ASP A 105 15.75 -0.90 3.00
N PRO A 106 16.32 0.25 2.61
CA PRO A 106 15.58 1.49 2.59
C PRO A 106 14.29 1.35 1.77
N SER A 107 13.22 1.97 2.24
CA SER A 107 12.00 2.09 1.44
C SER A 107 12.24 3.09 0.31
N GLU A 108 12.11 2.63 -0.92
CA GLU A 108 12.18 3.44 -2.16
C GLU A 108 10.84 4.11 -2.47
#